data_AF-F5ZCI6-F1
#
_entry.id   AF-F5ZCI6-F1
#
_cell.length_a   1.000
_cell.length_b   1.000
_cell.length_c   1.000
_cell.angle_alpha   90.00
_cell.angle_beta   90.00
_cell.angle_gamma   90.00
#
_symmetry.space_group_name_H-M   'P 1'
#
loop_
_entity.id
_entity.type
_entity.pdbx_description
1 polymer ?
#
loop_
_entity_poly.entity_id
_entity_poly.type
_entity_poly.pdbx_seq_one_letter_code
_entity_poly.pdbx_strand_id
1 'polypeptide(L)'
;MANDLEKNGLELESVSLTGFDQTDLEFFNENNAFDAEGRARLAKIIEEKRKETNDIQQENRILIEQRNLAAEKQSLEVKRDEEEARLMQEQTLAFKRQEQKAEISKQREMKEREEREAEIAKNRAIEAAEIEKSREIETQEIAKSQALEQARIRQQQEVEVAEQVKQIAVANKSEEESAARAKAAEAEKTKVEKEEAVITAKLVADAERKKQIEVIDAQKEAERDAVNITVEAAAKKEAAENTAEAILTEAKASADAKMLQAEADEKVLAVEAAGKQALYEAENTLKDEQIELQKSLAMMEVLPELIAQAVKPLENIEGIKILQGYGQGNGQSGSGQTVATGSGLADQVTQAALSYRANAPVVDAMLREVGLVNGESGTLDDLLTGKSEILTGTAANAPVIKAPTPPKPDALAE
;
A
#
# COMPACT_ATOMS: atom_id res chain seq x y z
N MET A 1 43.74 -205.30 -14.89
CA MET A 1 44.21 -206.43 -14.05
C MET A 1 43.02 -206.87 -13.19
N ALA A 2 42.12 -207.69 -13.74
CA ALA A 2 40.81 -207.98 -13.10
C ALA A 2 40.63 -209.47 -12.74
N ASN A 3 40.89 -210.38 -13.70
CA ASN A 3 40.66 -211.83 -13.57
C ASN A 3 41.46 -212.57 -12.47
N ASP A 4 42.27 -211.87 -11.66
CA ASP A 4 43.04 -212.44 -10.55
C ASP A 4 42.49 -212.00 -9.17
N LEU A 5 41.57 -211.02 -9.13
CA LEU A 5 40.91 -210.58 -7.88
C LEU A 5 39.57 -211.30 -7.64
N GLU A 6 38.82 -211.67 -8.69
CA GLU A 6 37.53 -212.38 -8.57
C GLU A 6 37.65 -213.72 -7.80
N LYS A 7 38.81 -214.40 -7.91
CA LYS A 7 39.09 -215.63 -7.14
C LYS A 7 39.17 -215.43 -5.62
N ASN A 8 39.29 -214.19 -5.15
CA ASN A 8 39.33 -213.83 -3.73
C ASN A 8 38.02 -213.17 -3.25
N GLY A 9 36.99 -213.05 -4.11
CA GLY A 9 35.66 -212.58 -3.71
C GLY A 9 35.58 -211.11 -3.30
N LEU A 10 36.34 -210.23 -3.95
CA LEU A 10 36.38 -208.79 -3.67
C LEU A 10 36.01 -207.97 -4.92
N GLU A 11 34.95 -207.18 -4.82
CA GLU A 11 34.54 -206.18 -5.81
C GLU A 11 35.10 -204.79 -5.45
N LEU A 12 35.19 -203.88 -6.43
CA LEU A 12 35.74 -202.53 -6.26
C LEU A 12 34.66 -201.46 -6.43
N GLU A 13 34.18 -200.92 -5.31
CA GLU A 13 33.34 -199.72 -5.26
C GLU A 13 34.20 -198.47 -5.03
N SER A 14 33.91 -197.38 -5.77
CA SER A 14 34.68 -196.13 -5.69
C SER A 14 33.82 -194.96 -5.19
N VAL A 15 34.12 -194.47 -3.98
CA VAL A 15 33.42 -193.34 -3.35
C VAL A 15 34.33 -192.10 -3.31
N SER A 16 33.80 -190.93 -3.68
CA SER A 16 34.51 -189.65 -3.63
C SER A 16 34.06 -188.80 -2.45
N LEU A 17 34.97 -188.43 -1.55
CA LEU A 17 34.68 -187.52 -0.43
C LEU A 17 34.49 -186.07 -0.95
N THR A 18 33.41 -185.40 -0.55
CA THR A 18 33.08 -184.02 -0.96
C THR A 18 33.41 -182.97 0.10
N GLY A 19 33.65 -183.39 1.35
CA GLY A 19 34.05 -182.54 2.46
C GLY A 19 34.62 -183.40 3.58
N PHE A 20 35.66 -182.89 4.25
CA PHE A 20 36.25 -183.48 5.44
C PHE A 20 36.19 -182.42 6.53
N ASP A 21 35.32 -182.62 7.51
CA ASP A 21 35.22 -181.72 8.65
C ASP A 21 36.40 -182.01 9.59
N GLN A 22 37.18 -180.98 9.92
CA GLN A 22 38.39 -181.16 10.74
C GLN A 22 37.98 -181.26 12.22
N THR A 23 38.49 -182.28 12.92
CA THR A 23 38.31 -182.41 14.38
C THR A 23 38.75 -181.13 15.10
N ASP A 24 38.09 -180.77 16.19
CA ASP A 24 38.50 -179.62 17.01
C ASP A 24 39.92 -179.78 17.57
N LEU A 25 40.59 -178.64 17.80
CA LEU A 25 41.98 -178.54 18.27
C LEU A 25 42.23 -179.34 19.57
N GLU A 26 41.21 -179.50 20.40
CA GLU A 26 41.25 -180.21 21.69
C GLU A 26 41.46 -181.73 21.55
N PHE A 27 41.18 -182.33 20.38
CA PHE A 27 41.30 -183.78 20.14
C PHE A 27 42.62 -184.20 19.45
N PHE A 28 43.51 -183.26 19.13
CA PHE A 28 44.78 -183.53 18.46
C PHE A 28 45.84 -184.11 19.43
N ASN A 29 46.45 -185.25 19.08
CA ASN A 29 47.41 -185.90 19.95
C ASN A 29 48.83 -185.33 19.80
N GLU A 30 49.43 -184.87 20.89
CA GLU A 30 50.79 -184.27 20.87
C GLU A 30 51.88 -185.22 20.36
N ASN A 31 51.68 -186.52 20.61
CA ASN A 31 52.61 -187.59 20.24
C ASN A 31 52.44 -188.10 18.79
N ASN A 32 51.46 -187.58 18.03
CA ASN A 32 51.27 -187.91 16.63
C ASN A 32 51.87 -186.80 15.75
N ALA A 33 52.81 -187.16 14.87
CA ALA A 33 53.52 -186.20 14.03
C ALA A 33 52.60 -185.42 13.08
N PHE A 34 51.54 -186.07 12.56
CA PHE A 34 50.57 -185.41 11.68
C PHE A 34 49.74 -184.37 12.44
N ASP A 35 49.26 -184.74 13.62
CA ASP A 35 48.49 -183.86 14.50
C ASP A 35 49.34 -182.67 14.98
N ALA A 36 50.59 -182.92 15.36
CA ALA A 36 51.53 -181.88 15.80
C ALA A 36 51.78 -180.82 14.70
N GLU A 37 51.97 -181.23 13.45
CA GLU A 37 52.10 -180.29 12.32
C GLU A 37 50.77 -179.55 12.05
N GLY A 38 49.64 -180.26 12.10
CA GLY A 38 48.31 -179.68 11.95
C GLY A 38 48.03 -178.57 12.96
N ARG A 39 48.31 -178.82 14.26
CA ARG A 39 48.20 -177.81 15.32
C ARG A 39 49.13 -176.62 15.09
N ALA A 40 50.37 -176.85 14.68
CA ALA A 40 51.32 -175.76 14.43
C ALA A 40 50.88 -174.85 13.27
N ARG A 41 50.37 -175.45 12.18
CA ARG A 41 49.80 -174.70 11.04
C ARG A 41 48.53 -173.93 11.45
N LEU A 42 47.61 -174.56 12.19
CA LEU A 42 46.37 -173.92 12.63
C LEU A 42 46.62 -172.79 13.65
N ALA A 43 47.54 -172.98 14.61
CA ALA A 43 47.95 -171.93 15.53
C ALA A 43 48.56 -170.72 14.79
N LYS A 44 49.40 -170.97 13.78
CA LYS A 44 49.94 -169.90 12.92
C LYS A 44 48.82 -169.13 12.20
N ILE A 45 47.83 -169.82 11.63
CA ILE A 45 46.67 -169.19 10.98
C ILE A 45 45.83 -168.40 12.00
N ILE A 46 45.62 -168.93 13.21
CA ILE A 46 44.86 -168.24 14.27
C ILE A 46 45.58 -166.96 14.71
N GLU A 47 46.90 -166.97 14.89
CA GLU A 47 47.65 -165.76 15.22
C GLU A 47 47.74 -164.77 14.05
N GLU A 48 47.84 -165.24 12.81
CA GLU A 48 47.73 -164.39 11.61
C GLU A 48 46.34 -163.72 11.54
N LYS A 49 45.25 -164.45 11.83
CA LYS A 49 43.89 -163.86 11.88
C LYS A 49 43.65 -162.98 13.10
N ARG A 50 44.22 -163.29 14.27
CA ARG A 50 44.21 -162.39 15.44
C ARG A 50 44.90 -161.08 15.10
N LYS A 51 46.07 -161.14 14.45
CA LYS A 51 46.77 -159.94 13.98
C LYS A 51 45.94 -159.16 12.97
N GLU A 52 45.41 -159.81 11.90
CA GLU A 52 44.51 -159.15 10.94
C GLU A 52 43.35 -158.44 11.64
N THR A 53 42.66 -159.10 12.58
CA THR A 53 41.55 -158.47 13.31
C THR A 53 41.99 -157.29 14.19
N ASN A 54 43.20 -157.33 14.77
CA ASN A 54 43.71 -156.19 15.54
C ASN A 54 44.12 -155.03 14.63
N ASP A 55 44.86 -155.31 13.56
CA ASP A 55 45.28 -154.33 12.56
C ASP A 55 44.03 -153.62 11.98
N ILE A 56 42.98 -154.37 11.60
CA ILE A 56 41.68 -153.85 11.15
C ILE A 56 40.96 -153.03 12.24
N GLN A 57 41.03 -153.42 13.51
CA GLN A 57 40.43 -152.65 14.62
C GLN A 57 41.14 -151.32 14.85
N GLN A 58 42.49 -151.29 14.82
CA GLN A 58 43.25 -150.04 14.95
C GLN A 58 43.06 -149.15 13.72
N GLU A 59 43.06 -149.70 12.52
CA GLU A 59 42.82 -148.94 11.28
C GLU A 59 41.42 -148.32 11.27
N ASN A 60 40.37 -149.09 11.60
CA ASN A 60 39.02 -148.53 11.73
C ASN A 60 38.94 -147.45 12.81
N ARG A 61 39.61 -147.64 13.95
CA ARG A 61 39.67 -146.62 15.01
C ARG A 61 40.32 -145.33 14.50
N ILE A 62 41.49 -145.42 13.86
CA ILE A 62 42.22 -144.27 13.30
C ILE A 62 41.37 -143.60 12.21
N LEU A 63 40.68 -144.37 11.36
CA LEU A 63 39.81 -143.84 10.32
C LEU A 63 38.57 -143.11 10.89
N ILE A 64 38.03 -143.57 12.02
CA ILE A 64 36.96 -142.88 12.77
C ILE A 64 37.50 -141.60 13.41
N GLU A 65 38.65 -141.64 14.09
CA GLU A 65 39.29 -140.46 14.70
C GLU A 65 39.63 -139.40 13.63
N GLN A 66 40.16 -139.81 12.47
CA GLN A 66 40.40 -138.94 11.32
C GLN A 66 39.11 -138.34 10.73
N ARG A 67 38.03 -139.13 10.57
CA ARG A 67 36.75 -138.63 10.08
C ARG A 67 36.10 -137.66 11.05
N ASN A 68 36.17 -137.93 12.36
CA ASN A 68 35.67 -137.03 13.39
C ASN A 68 36.42 -135.70 13.37
N LEU A 69 37.75 -135.73 13.28
CA LEU A 69 38.60 -134.53 13.16
C LEU A 69 38.35 -133.75 11.85
N ALA A 70 38.08 -134.44 10.74
CA ALA A 70 37.70 -133.80 9.48
C ALA A 70 36.32 -133.13 9.56
N ALA A 71 35.33 -133.81 10.14
CA ALA A 71 33.98 -133.28 10.37
C ALA A 71 33.99 -132.10 11.36
N GLU A 72 34.81 -132.16 12.41
CA GLU A 72 34.99 -131.05 13.36
C GLU A 72 35.57 -129.82 12.64
N LYS A 73 36.65 -129.99 11.86
CA LYS A 73 37.23 -128.91 11.03
C LYS A 73 36.20 -128.29 10.09
N GLN A 74 35.44 -129.12 9.36
CA GLN A 74 34.37 -128.63 8.49
C GLN A 74 33.26 -127.90 9.29
N SER A 75 32.92 -128.37 10.50
CA SER A 75 31.95 -127.68 11.35
C SER A 75 32.45 -126.32 11.88
N LEU A 76 33.77 -126.18 12.10
CA LEU A 76 34.39 -124.92 12.52
C LEU A 76 34.57 -123.96 11.34
N GLU A 77 34.78 -124.49 10.14
CA GLU A 77 34.81 -123.74 8.88
C GLU A 77 33.42 -123.19 8.57
N VAL A 78 32.39 -124.03 8.52
CA VAL A 78 30.98 -123.60 8.33
C VAL A 78 30.54 -122.58 9.38
N LYS A 79 30.92 -122.73 10.66
CA LYS A 79 30.62 -121.73 11.69
C LYS A 79 31.29 -120.37 11.43
N ARG A 80 32.55 -120.37 10.99
CA ARG A 80 33.25 -119.14 10.61
C ARG A 80 32.56 -118.48 9.43
N ASP A 81 32.25 -119.25 8.39
CA ASP A 81 31.59 -118.76 7.18
C ASP A 81 30.19 -118.22 7.49
N GLU A 82 29.45 -118.85 8.43
CA GLU A 82 28.19 -118.31 8.97
C GLU A 82 28.38 -117.00 9.73
N GLU A 83 29.39 -116.89 10.59
CA GLU A 83 29.69 -115.66 11.35
C GLU A 83 30.14 -114.52 10.43
N GLU A 84 31.02 -114.79 9.47
CA GLU A 84 31.46 -113.83 8.45
C GLU A 84 30.30 -113.39 7.55
N ALA A 85 29.43 -114.31 7.12
CA ALA A 85 28.22 -113.98 6.36
C ALA A 85 27.24 -113.11 7.16
N ARG A 86 27.03 -113.39 8.45
CA ARG A 86 26.20 -112.57 9.35
C ARG A 86 26.81 -111.18 9.54
N LEU A 87 28.12 -111.08 9.79
CA LEU A 87 28.81 -109.80 9.94
C LEU A 87 28.76 -108.96 8.64
N MET A 88 28.94 -109.58 7.46
CA MET A 88 28.75 -108.90 6.18
C MET A 88 27.30 -108.46 5.96
N GLN A 89 26.31 -109.26 6.37
CA GLN A 89 24.90 -108.88 6.31
C GLN A 89 24.60 -107.70 7.25
N GLU A 90 25.12 -107.70 8.47
CA GLU A 90 24.95 -106.59 9.42
C GLU A 90 25.65 -105.31 8.93
N GLN A 91 26.88 -105.40 8.41
CA GLN A 91 27.60 -104.26 7.84
C GLN A 91 26.87 -103.68 6.62
N THR A 92 26.40 -104.51 5.69
CA THR A 92 25.66 -104.03 4.50
C THR A 92 24.28 -103.47 4.85
N LEU A 93 23.59 -104.02 5.86
CA LEU A 93 22.36 -103.44 6.40
C LEU A 93 22.63 -102.12 7.14
N ALA A 94 23.70 -102.02 7.91
CA ALA A 94 24.11 -100.79 8.59
C ALA A 94 24.45 -99.68 7.58
N PHE A 95 25.26 -99.99 6.55
CA PHE A 95 25.58 -99.05 5.49
C PHE A 95 24.33 -98.55 4.77
N LYS A 96 23.47 -99.46 4.29
CA LYS A 96 22.20 -99.11 3.62
C LYS A 96 21.26 -98.29 4.52
N ARG A 97 21.22 -98.55 5.83
CA ARG A 97 20.46 -97.74 6.80
C ARG A 97 21.03 -96.33 6.96
N GLN A 98 22.35 -96.16 6.98
CA GLN A 98 22.97 -94.82 7.06
C GLN A 98 22.81 -94.05 5.74
N GLU A 99 22.98 -94.72 4.60
CA GLU A 99 22.74 -94.17 3.26
C GLU A 99 21.28 -93.69 3.11
N GLN A 100 20.32 -94.56 3.43
CA GLN A 100 18.89 -94.21 3.42
C GLN A 100 18.57 -93.07 4.41
N LYS A 101 19.17 -93.07 5.60
CA LYS A 101 18.99 -91.98 6.58
C LYS A 101 19.54 -90.65 6.08
N ALA A 102 20.73 -90.65 5.47
CA ALA A 102 21.35 -89.46 4.90
C ALA A 102 20.51 -88.93 3.72
N GLU A 103 20.00 -89.82 2.87
CA GLU A 103 19.16 -89.45 1.74
C GLU A 103 17.78 -88.91 2.18
N ILE A 104 17.16 -89.51 3.20
CA ILE A 104 15.94 -88.96 3.84
C ILE A 104 16.22 -87.58 4.45
N SER A 105 17.40 -87.35 5.07
CA SER A 105 17.76 -86.03 5.60
C SER A 105 17.87 -84.99 4.49
N LYS A 106 18.63 -85.29 3.41
CA LYS A 106 18.74 -84.39 2.25
C LYS A 106 17.38 -84.09 1.62
N GLN A 107 16.55 -85.11 1.36
CA GLN A 107 15.24 -84.92 0.73
C GLN A 107 14.29 -84.13 1.63
N ARG A 108 14.39 -84.29 2.96
CA ARG A 108 13.65 -83.46 3.91
C ARG A 108 14.16 -82.01 3.88
N GLU A 109 15.47 -81.79 3.94
CA GLU A 109 16.06 -80.44 3.88
C GLU A 109 15.77 -79.72 2.55
N MET A 110 15.74 -80.44 1.42
CA MET A 110 15.35 -79.90 0.13
C MET A 110 13.87 -79.48 0.13
N LYS A 111 12.96 -80.35 0.57
CA LYS A 111 11.53 -80.02 0.67
C LYS A 111 11.26 -78.87 1.65
N GLU A 112 11.95 -78.84 2.79
CA GLU A 112 11.83 -77.76 3.78
C GLU A 112 12.41 -76.42 3.26
N ARG A 113 13.25 -76.44 2.22
CA ARG A 113 13.66 -75.23 1.47
C ARG A 113 12.63 -74.88 0.40
N GLU A 114 12.18 -75.84 -0.41
CA GLU A 114 11.15 -75.64 -1.44
C GLU A 114 9.84 -75.08 -0.85
N GLU A 115 9.40 -75.60 0.30
CA GLU A 115 8.24 -75.12 1.06
C GLU A 115 8.46 -73.67 1.54
N ARG A 116 9.61 -73.36 2.15
CA ARG A 116 9.96 -71.99 2.58
C ARG A 116 10.09 -71.01 1.42
N GLU A 117 10.68 -71.43 0.31
CA GLU A 117 10.82 -70.60 -0.89
C GLU A 117 9.46 -70.32 -1.53
N ALA A 118 8.55 -71.30 -1.54
CA ALA A 118 7.16 -71.12 -1.95
C ALA A 118 6.37 -70.20 -1.00
N GLU A 119 6.54 -70.32 0.32
CA GLU A 119 5.95 -69.41 1.31
C GLU A 119 6.48 -67.98 1.14
N ILE A 120 7.79 -67.80 1.00
CA ILE A 120 8.42 -66.49 0.79
C ILE A 120 7.97 -65.87 -0.54
N ALA A 121 7.89 -66.65 -1.61
CA ALA A 121 7.39 -66.18 -2.91
C ALA A 121 5.92 -65.78 -2.84
N LYS A 122 5.07 -66.57 -2.18
CA LYS A 122 3.65 -66.27 -1.93
C LYS A 122 3.50 -64.99 -1.11
N ASN A 123 4.23 -64.86 -0.01
CA ASN A 123 4.13 -63.69 0.88
C ASN A 123 4.59 -62.42 0.15
N ARG A 124 5.72 -62.46 -0.58
CA ARG A 124 6.17 -61.36 -1.44
C ARG A 124 5.15 -60.98 -2.53
N ALA A 125 4.45 -61.95 -3.10
CA ALA A 125 3.40 -61.69 -4.09
C ALA A 125 2.17 -61.00 -3.46
N ILE A 126 1.81 -61.37 -2.23
CA ILE A 126 0.74 -60.70 -1.46
C ILE A 126 1.17 -59.28 -1.09
N GLU A 127 2.35 -59.11 -0.49
CA GLU A 127 2.94 -57.81 -0.14
C GLU A 127 3.03 -56.88 -1.37
N ALA A 128 3.48 -57.39 -2.52
CA ALA A 128 3.54 -56.62 -3.77
C ALA A 128 2.14 -56.18 -4.24
N ALA A 129 1.14 -57.07 -4.21
CA ALA A 129 -0.23 -56.74 -4.59
C ALA A 129 -0.89 -55.76 -3.61
N GLU A 130 -0.56 -55.81 -2.32
CA GLU A 130 -1.03 -54.85 -1.30
C GLU A 130 -0.35 -53.47 -1.45
N ILE A 131 0.94 -53.44 -1.83
CA ILE A 131 1.67 -52.20 -2.16
C ILE A 131 1.14 -51.59 -3.47
N GLU A 132 0.83 -52.41 -4.48
CA GLU A 132 0.25 -51.95 -5.75
C GLU A 132 -1.15 -51.36 -5.52
N LYS A 133 -2.02 -52.12 -4.84
CA LYS A 133 -3.38 -51.67 -4.46
C LYS A 133 -3.38 -50.40 -3.59
N SER A 134 -2.46 -50.28 -2.63
CA SER A 134 -2.40 -49.06 -1.80
C SER A 134 -1.92 -47.84 -2.60
N ARG A 135 -0.96 -48.01 -3.52
CA ARG A 135 -0.57 -46.96 -4.48
C ARG A 135 -1.70 -46.59 -5.44
N GLU A 136 -2.49 -47.55 -5.93
CA GLU A 136 -3.68 -47.25 -6.74
C GLU A 136 -4.73 -46.45 -5.96
N ILE A 137 -4.98 -46.79 -4.70
CA ILE A 137 -5.90 -46.03 -3.83
C ILE A 137 -5.35 -44.63 -3.59
N GLU A 138 -4.09 -44.49 -3.17
CA GLU A 138 -3.44 -43.20 -2.90
C GLU A 138 -3.42 -42.29 -4.14
N THR A 139 -3.07 -42.83 -5.32
CA THR A 139 -3.09 -42.05 -6.57
C THR A 139 -4.51 -41.68 -7.02
N GLN A 140 -5.52 -42.52 -6.79
CA GLN A 140 -6.93 -42.17 -7.01
C GLN A 140 -7.42 -41.09 -6.03
N GLU A 141 -7.00 -41.15 -4.75
CA GLU A 141 -7.34 -40.15 -3.75
C GLU A 141 -6.66 -38.80 -4.03
N ILE A 142 -5.40 -38.81 -4.46
CA ILE A 142 -4.68 -37.61 -4.93
C ILE A 142 -5.33 -37.04 -6.20
N ALA A 143 -5.66 -37.86 -7.19
CA ALA A 143 -6.35 -37.39 -8.39
C ALA A 143 -7.73 -36.79 -8.08
N LYS A 144 -8.46 -37.39 -7.13
CA LYS A 144 -9.75 -36.92 -6.64
C LYS A 144 -9.62 -35.60 -5.84
N SER A 145 -8.63 -35.47 -4.96
CA SER A 145 -8.43 -34.24 -4.19
C SER A 145 -7.99 -33.09 -5.10
N GLN A 146 -7.05 -33.33 -6.02
CA GLN A 146 -6.66 -32.36 -7.05
C GLN A 146 -7.84 -31.95 -7.95
N ALA A 147 -8.70 -32.88 -8.37
CA ALA A 147 -9.88 -32.56 -9.17
C ALA A 147 -10.90 -31.71 -8.39
N LEU A 148 -11.14 -32.02 -7.11
CA LEU A 148 -12.03 -31.23 -6.23
C LEU A 148 -11.46 -29.85 -5.94
N GLU A 149 -10.14 -29.74 -5.73
CA GLU A 149 -9.47 -28.46 -5.46
C GLU A 149 -9.41 -27.59 -6.72
N GLN A 150 -9.10 -28.15 -7.90
CA GLN A 150 -9.21 -27.44 -9.17
C GLN A 150 -10.64 -26.98 -9.46
N ALA A 151 -11.66 -27.81 -9.17
CA ALA A 151 -13.07 -27.42 -9.32
C ALA A 151 -13.44 -26.28 -8.35
N ARG A 152 -12.97 -26.32 -7.09
CA ARG A 152 -13.18 -25.27 -6.10
C ARG A 152 -12.49 -23.96 -6.48
N ILE A 153 -11.24 -24.02 -6.96
CA ILE A 153 -10.49 -22.85 -7.44
C ILE A 153 -11.19 -22.22 -8.64
N ARG A 154 -11.64 -23.03 -9.62
CA ARG A 154 -12.43 -22.54 -10.77
C ARG A 154 -13.74 -21.90 -10.31
N GLN A 155 -14.48 -22.52 -9.41
CA GLN A 155 -15.71 -21.95 -8.86
C GLN A 155 -15.45 -20.61 -8.14
N GLN A 156 -14.36 -20.49 -7.38
CA GLN A 156 -13.98 -19.25 -6.73
C GLN A 156 -13.58 -18.16 -7.75
N GLN A 157 -12.80 -18.53 -8.77
CA GLN A 157 -12.44 -17.62 -9.88
C GLN A 157 -13.66 -17.17 -10.68
N GLU A 158 -14.61 -18.06 -10.99
CA GLU A 158 -15.85 -17.74 -11.69
C GLU A 158 -16.74 -16.78 -10.87
N VAL A 159 -16.83 -17.00 -9.55
CA VAL A 159 -17.55 -16.08 -8.64
C VAL A 159 -16.84 -14.73 -8.54
N GLU A 160 -15.51 -14.70 -8.35
CA GLU A 160 -14.75 -13.46 -8.23
C GLU A 160 -14.79 -12.65 -9.54
N VAL A 161 -14.64 -13.30 -10.70
CA VAL A 161 -14.80 -12.66 -12.01
C VAL A 161 -16.23 -12.16 -12.22
N ALA A 162 -17.26 -12.91 -11.80
CA ALA A 162 -18.64 -12.44 -11.87
C ALA A 162 -18.89 -11.22 -10.95
N GLU A 163 -18.28 -11.17 -9.78
CA GLU A 163 -18.33 -10.01 -8.88
C GLU A 163 -17.56 -8.82 -9.44
N GLN A 164 -16.37 -9.01 -10.00
CA GLN A 164 -15.61 -7.95 -10.68
C GLN A 164 -16.36 -7.41 -11.90
N VAL A 165 -16.93 -8.27 -12.75
CA VAL A 165 -17.77 -7.86 -13.89
C VAL A 165 -19.02 -7.11 -13.43
N LYS A 166 -19.64 -7.53 -12.32
CA LYS A 166 -20.77 -6.80 -11.70
C LYS A 166 -20.33 -5.44 -11.15
N GLN A 167 -19.17 -5.34 -10.51
CA GLN A 167 -18.62 -4.07 -10.02
C GLN A 167 -18.28 -3.11 -11.17
N ILE A 168 -17.66 -3.60 -12.24
CA ILE A 168 -17.38 -2.83 -13.47
C ILE A 168 -18.69 -2.38 -14.13
N ALA A 169 -19.71 -3.25 -14.21
CA ALA A 169 -21.01 -2.87 -14.75
C ALA A 169 -21.70 -1.78 -13.92
N VAL A 170 -21.59 -1.84 -12.58
CA VAL A 170 -22.10 -0.78 -11.68
C VAL A 170 -21.27 0.49 -11.78
N ALA A 171 -19.94 0.41 -11.90
CA ALA A 171 -19.07 1.57 -12.10
C ALA A 171 -19.40 2.29 -13.42
N ASN A 172 -19.48 1.56 -14.54
CA ASN A 172 -19.89 2.10 -15.83
C ASN A 172 -21.31 2.71 -15.76
N LYS A 173 -22.24 2.10 -15.00
CA LYS A 173 -23.59 2.66 -14.78
C LYS A 173 -23.55 3.96 -13.97
N SER A 174 -22.66 4.04 -12.99
CA SER A 174 -22.42 5.23 -12.17
C SER A 174 -21.74 6.34 -12.98
N GLU A 175 -20.85 6.01 -13.91
CA GLU A 175 -20.26 6.96 -14.86
C GLU A 175 -21.30 7.46 -15.88
N GLU A 176 -22.13 6.58 -16.45
CA GLU A 176 -23.27 6.97 -17.29
C GLU A 176 -24.22 7.92 -16.55
N GLU A 177 -24.59 7.59 -15.30
CA GLU A 177 -25.46 8.43 -14.48
C GLU A 177 -24.77 9.76 -14.10
N SER A 178 -23.48 9.74 -13.74
CA SER A 178 -22.73 10.94 -13.40
C SER A 178 -22.54 11.87 -14.61
N ALA A 179 -22.31 11.32 -15.80
CA ALA A 179 -22.25 12.07 -17.05
C ALA A 179 -23.62 12.63 -17.46
N ALA A 180 -24.72 11.91 -17.18
CA ALA A 180 -26.08 12.42 -17.38
C ALA A 180 -26.41 13.55 -16.37
N ARG A 181 -26.07 13.37 -15.09
CA ARG A 181 -26.21 14.40 -14.04
C ARG A 181 -25.35 15.64 -14.34
N ALA A 182 -24.13 15.47 -14.84
CA ALA A 182 -23.27 16.58 -15.25
C ALA A 182 -23.91 17.40 -16.38
N LYS A 183 -24.40 16.75 -17.44
CA LYS A 183 -25.12 17.40 -18.55
C LYS A 183 -26.41 18.10 -18.10
N ALA A 184 -27.13 17.52 -17.14
CA ALA A 184 -28.29 18.16 -16.52
C ALA A 184 -27.88 19.41 -15.72
N ALA A 185 -26.82 19.34 -14.92
CA ALA A 185 -26.29 20.47 -14.16
C ALA A 185 -25.71 21.58 -15.07
N GLU A 186 -25.13 21.25 -16.22
CA GLU A 186 -24.72 22.22 -17.25
C GLU A 186 -25.94 22.92 -17.88
N ALA A 187 -27.02 22.18 -18.16
CA ALA A 187 -28.27 22.74 -18.66
C ALA A 187 -28.96 23.64 -17.61
N GLU A 188 -28.95 23.25 -16.33
CA GLU A 188 -29.46 24.08 -15.23
C GLU A 188 -28.58 25.31 -15.00
N LYS A 189 -27.24 25.17 -14.99
CA LYS A 189 -26.30 26.30 -14.89
C LYS A 189 -26.51 27.32 -16.01
N THR A 190 -26.58 26.86 -17.26
CA THR A 190 -26.82 27.75 -18.41
C THR A 190 -28.22 28.36 -18.39
N LYS A 191 -29.24 27.66 -17.88
CA LYS A 191 -30.57 28.24 -17.62
C LYS A 191 -30.48 29.36 -16.57
N VAL A 192 -29.89 29.11 -15.41
CA VAL A 192 -29.76 30.09 -14.31
C VAL A 192 -28.92 31.29 -14.76
N GLU A 193 -27.83 31.10 -15.52
CA GLU A 193 -27.06 32.19 -16.12
C GLU A 193 -27.92 33.09 -17.04
N LYS A 194 -28.91 32.54 -17.75
CA LYS A 194 -29.85 33.36 -18.55
C LYS A 194 -30.92 34.02 -17.69
N GLU A 195 -31.43 33.36 -16.67
CA GLU A 195 -32.42 33.94 -15.74
C GLU A 195 -31.79 35.10 -14.94
N GLU A 196 -30.59 34.93 -14.39
CA GLU A 196 -29.82 35.99 -13.72
C GLU A 196 -29.41 37.12 -14.67
N ALA A 197 -29.08 36.83 -15.94
CA ALA A 197 -28.83 37.88 -16.93
C ALA A 197 -30.09 38.71 -17.23
N VAL A 198 -31.27 38.10 -17.25
CA VAL A 198 -32.57 38.79 -17.41
C VAL A 198 -32.92 39.61 -16.16
N ILE A 199 -32.67 39.08 -14.96
CA ILE A 199 -32.85 39.80 -13.69
C ILE A 199 -31.89 41.00 -13.63
N THR A 200 -30.61 40.81 -13.98
CA THR A 200 -29.60 41.86 -14.04
C THR A 200 -29.98 42.94 -15.05
N ALA A 201 -30.38 42.58 -16.28
CA ALA A 201 -30.83 43.54 -17.28
C ALA A 201 -32.06 44.33 -16.82
N LYS A 202 -33.00 43.68 -16.12
CA LYS A 202 -34.16 44.35 -15.52
C LYS A 202 -33.76 45.31 -14.40
N LEU A 203 -32.88 44.90 -13.48
CA LEU A 203 -32.41 45.74 -12.38
C LEU A 203 -31.61 46.96 -12.89
N VAL A 204 -30.78 46.78 -13.92
CA VAL A 204 -30.08 47.88 -14.60
C VAL A 204 -31.10 48.82 -15.26
N ALA A 205 -32.06 48.31 -16.04
CA ALA A 205 -33.08 49.13 -16.68
C ALA A 205 -34.00 49.87 -15.67
N ASP A 206 -34.29 49.27 -14.52
CA ASP A 206 -35.05 49.90 -13.44
C ASP A 206 -34.21 50.95 -12.69
N ALA A 207 -32.90 50.74 -12.54
CA ALA A 207 -31.97 51.73 -11.97
C ALA A 207 -31.71 52.90 -12.93
N GLU A 208 -31.55 52.65 -14.23
CA GLU A 208 -31.47 53.69 -15.27
C GLU A 208 -32.75 54.50 -15.34
N ARG A 209 -33.93 53.87 -15.23
CA ARG A 209 -35.21 54.58 -15.19
C ARG A 209 -35.34 55.45 -13.94
N LYS A 210 -34.91 54.97 -12.76
CA LYS A 210 -34.85 55.80 -11.54
C LYS A 210 -33.93 57.00 -11.72
N LYS A 211 -32.71 56.79 -12.22
CA LYS A 211 -31.75 57.86 -12.52
C LYS A 211 -32.31 58.87 -13.53
N GLN A 212 -33.04 58.41 -14.56
CA GLN A 212 -33.72 59.29 -15.51
C GLN A 212 -34.84 60.11 -14.84
N ILE A 213 -35.65 59.49 -13.96
CA ILE A 213 -36.67 60.18 -13.18
C ILE A 213 -36.03 61.23 -12.25
N GLU A 214 -34.98 60.88 -11.52
CA GLU A 214 -34.22 61.81 -10.66
C GLU A 214 -33.64 62.99 -11.43
N VAL A 215 -33.09 62.75 -12.63
CA VAL A 215 -32.61 63.83 -13.53
C VAL A 215 -33.77 64.69 -14.04
N ILE A 216 -34.90 64.09 -14.41
CA ILE A 216 -36.09 64.83 -14.89
C ILE A 216 -36.72 65.66 -13.77
N ASP A 217 -36.86 65.14 -12.55
CA ASP A 217 -37.39 65.89 -11.43
C ASP A 217 -36.41 66.99 -10.97
N ALA A 218 -35.09 66.75 -10.96
CA ALA A 218 -34.09 67.79 -10.73
C ALA A 218 -34.08 68.88 -11.82
N GLN A 219 -34.25 68.51 -13.10
CA GLN A 219 -34.43 69.47 -14.20
C GLN A 219 -35.71 70.29 -14.03
N LYS A 220 -36.81 69.65 -13.64
CA LYS A 220 -38.12 70.27 -13.40
C LYS A 220 -38.16 71.17 -12.17
N GLU A 221 -37.37 70.89 -11.14
CA GLU A 221 -37.13 71.81 -10.02
C GLU A 221 -36.26 72.99 -10.47
N ALA A 222 -35.16 72.75 -11.20
CA ALA A 222 -34.35 73.83 -11.76
C ALA A 222 -35.11 74.72 -12.76
N GLU A 223 -36.01 74.16 -13.57
CA GLU A 223 -36.92 74.91 -14.45
C GLU A 223 -37.93 75.74 -13.66
N ARG A 224 -38.51 75.18 -12.59
CA ARG A 224 -39.41 75.93 -11.68
C ARG A 224 -38.69 77.10 -11.02
N ASP A 225 -37.48 76.89 -10.51
CA ASP A 225 -36.69 77.95 -9.88
C ASP A 225 -36.21 78.98 -10.91
N ALA A 226 -35.85 78.56 -12.14
CA ALA A 226 -35.58 79.49 -13.24
C ALA A 226 -36.81 80.31 -13.63
N VAL A 227 -38.01 79.71 -13.65
CA VAL A 227 -39.28 80.44 -13.88
C VAL A 227 -39.57 81.40 -12.72
N ASN A 228 -39.40 80.97 -11.46
CA ASN A 228 -39.55 81.84 -10.29
C ASN A 228 -38.60 83.04 -10.35
N ILE A 229 -37.31 82.81 -10.62
CA ILE A 229 -36.27 83.85 -10.72
C ILE A 229 -36.53 84.79 -11.92
N THR A 230 -36.98 84.27 -13.06
CA THR A 230 -37.29 85.13 -14.24
C THR A 230 -38.58 85.92 -14.08
N VAL A 231 -39.61 85.37 -13.42
CA VAL A 231 -40.83 86.11 -13.03
C VAL A 231 -40.51 87.17 -11.97
N GLU A 232 -39.69 86.86 -10.96
CA GLU A 232 -39.20 87.85 -10.00
C GLU A 232 -38.37 88.94 -10.68
N ALA A 233 -37.48 88.60 -11.62
CA ALA A 233 -36.68 89.56 -12.36
C ALA A 233 -37.54 90.44 -13.28
N ALA A 234 -38.56 89.87 -13.93
CA ALA A 234 -39.54 90.61 -14.71
C ALA A 234 -40.35 91.57 -13.83
N ALA A 235 -40.88 91.10 -12.70
CA ALA A 235 -41.63 91.94 -11.75
C ALA A 235 -40.76 93.04 -11.12
N LYS A 236 -39.48 92.76 -10.82
CA LYS A 236 -38.52 93.77 -10.35
C LYS A 236 -38.17 94.79 -11.45
N LYS A 237 -38.06 94.36 -12.70
CA LYS A 237 -37.88 95.25 -13.86
C LYS A 237 -39.11 96.14 -14.08
N GLU A 238 -40.31 95.56 -14.08
CA GLU A 238 -41.57 96.27 -14.23
C GLU A 238 -41.81 97.26 -13.08
N ALA A 239 -41.48 96.90 -11.84
CA ALA A 239 -41.51 97.83 -10.70
C ALA A 239 -40.47 98.97 -10.85
N ALA A 240 -39.28 98.68 -11.38
CA ALA A 240 -38.26 99.70 -11.66
C ALA A 240 -38.67 100.63 -12.82
N GLU A 241 -39.33 100.12 -13.84
CA GLU A 241 -39.86 100.91 -14.96
C GLU A 241 -41.04 101.78 -14.51
N ASN A 242 -42.01 101.24 -13.76
CA ASN A 242 -43.11 102.03 -13.17
C ASN A 242 -42.61 103.12 -12.21
N THR A 243 -41.59 102.84 -11.39
CA THR A 243 -41.01 103.88 -10.49
C THR A 243 -40.18 104.91 -11.25
N ALA A 244 -39.49 104.53 -12.32
CA ALA A 244 -38.83 105.48 -13.22
C ALA A 244 -39.85 106.37 -13.97
N GLU A 245 -40.96 105.82 -14.44
CA GLU A 245 -42.04 106.60 -15.07
C GLU A 245 -42.74 107.54 -14.08
N ALA A 246 -42.94 107.11 -12.84
CA ALA A 246 -43.44 107.97 -11.77
C ALA A 246 -42.50 109.15 -11.49
N ILE A 247 -41.19 108.90 -11.34
CA ILE A 247 -40.18 109.96 -11.17
C ILE A 247 -40.12 110.88 -12.40
N LEU A 248 -40.24 110.34 -13.62
CA LEU A 248 -40.24 111.14 -14.85
C LEU A 248 -41.51 111.99 -15.01
N THR A 249 -42.67 111.53 -14.53
CA THR A 249 -43.91 112.33 -14.54
C THR A 249 -43.94 113.38 -13.43
N GLU A 250 -43.43 113.06 -12.23
CA GLU A 250 -43.23 114.06 -11.17
C GLU A 250 -42.20 115.13 -11.59
N ALA A 251 -41.07 114.71 -12.18
CA ALA A 251 -40.05 115.63 -12.70
C ALA A 251 -40.61 116.55 -13.79
N LYS A 252 -41.38 116.02 -14.75
CA LYS A 252 -42.06 116.83 -15.78
C LYS A 252 -43.05 117.81 -15.16
N ALA A 253 -43.94 117.35 -14.28
CA ALA A 253 -44.88 118.23 -13.58
C ALA A 253 -44.17 119.34 -12.80
N SER A 254 -43.02 119.04 -12.17
CA SER A 254 -42.20 120.04 -11.47
C SER A 254 -41.50 121.03 -12.41
N ALA A 255 -41.18 120.61 -13.65
CA ALA A 255 -40.59 121.46 -14.67
C ALA A 255 -41.66 122.36 -15.31
N ASP A 256 -42.80 121.81 -15.68
CA ASP A 256 -43.95 122.53 -16.23
C ASP A 256 -44.49 123.57 -15.23
N ALA A 257 -44.56 123.23 -13.93
CA ALA A 257 -44.91 124.17 -12.87
C ALA A 257 -43.88 125.32 -12.74
N LYS A 258 -42.59 125.05 -12.91
CA LYS A 258 -41.54 126.09 -12.91
C LYS A 258 -41.57 126.95 -14.17
N MET A 259 -41.90 126.39 -15.34
CA MET A 259 -42.11 127.17 -16.56
C MET A 259 -43.32 128.09 -16.41
N LEU A 260 -44.44 127.60 -15.88
CA LEU A 260 -45.64 128.41 -15.60
C LEU A 260 -45.38 129.52 -14.57
N GLN A 261 -44.52 129.29 -13.58
CA GLN A 261 -44.05 130.34 -12.66
C GLN A 261 -43.20 131.38 -13.40
N ALA A 262 -42.19 130.96 -14.17
CA ALA A 262 -41.34 131.88 -14.93
C ALA A 262 -42.13 132.71 -15.97
N GLU A 263 -43.11 132.11 -16.66
CA GLU A 263 -43.98 132.77 -17.64
C GLU A 263 -45.03 133.69 -16.98
N ALA A 264 -45.28 133.55 -15.68
CA ALA A 264 -46.07 134.48 -14.88
C ALA A 264 -45.19 135.64 -14.36
N ASP A 265 -44.02 135.34 -13.81
CA ASP A 265 -43.05 136.33 -13.34
C ASP A 265 -42.58 137.26 -14.48
N GLU A 266 -42.34 136.73 -15.68
CA GLU A 266 -42.03 137.52 -16.89
C GLU A 266 -43.13 138.55 -17.18
N LYS A 267 -44.42 138.16 -17.08
CA LYS A 267 -45.56 139.06 -17.33
C LYS A 267 -45.73 140.11 -16.23
N VAL A 268 -45.45 139.76 -14.97
CA VAL A 268 -45.42 140.74 -13.87
C VAL A 268 -44.28 141.74 -14.06
N LEU A 269 -43.08 141.26 -14.36
CA LEU A 269 -41.90 142.11 -14.59
C LEU A 269 -42.05 143.00 -15.83
N ALA A 270 -42.71 142.54 -16.89
CA ALA A 270 -43.02 143.35 -18.07
C ALA A 270 -43.96 144.52 -17.73
N VAL A 271 -44.99 144.28 -16.91
CA VAL A 271 -45.91 145.34 -16.44
C VAL A 271 -45.20 146.33 -15.51
N GLU A 272 -44.34 145.85 -14.60
CA GLU A 272 -43.52 146.73 -13.75
C GLU A 272 -42.52 147.57 -14.57
N ALA A 273 -41.89 146.99 -15.59
CA ALA A 273 -40.93 147.69 -16.44
C ALA A 273 -41.59 148.86 -17.20
N ALA A 274 -42.78 148.63 -17.78
CA ALA A 274 -43.57 149.68 -18.42
C ALA A 274 -43.97 150.79 -17.43
N GLY A 275 -44.39 150.42 -16.21
CA GLY A 275 -44.72 151.40 -15.16
C GLY A 275 -43.52 152.23 -14.71
N LYS A 276 -42.32 151.63 -14.62
CA LYS A 276 -41.08 152.31 -14.22
C LYS A 276 -40.57 153.25 -15.32
N GLN A 277 -40.67 152.88 -16.60
CA GLN A 277 -40.30 153.76 -17.73
C GLN A 277 -41.12 155.07 -17.74
N ALA A 278 -42.45 154.98 -17.54
CA ALA A 278 -43.33 156.15 -17.49
C ALA A 278 -43.00 157.12 -16.32
N LEU A 279 -42.39 156.64 -15.23
CA LEU A 279 -41.91 157.50 -14.14
C LEU A 279 -40.56 158.16 -14.49
N TYR A 280 -39.62 157.42 -15.09
CA TYR A 280 -38.30 157.97 -15.43
C TYR A 280 -38.32 159.01 -16.56
N GLU A 281 -39.30 158.97 -17.48
CA GLU A 281 -39.50 160.06 -18.44
C GLU A 281 -39.97 161.37 -17.78
N ALA A 282 -40.64 161.29 -16.62
CA ALA A 282 -41.10 162.47 -15.88
C ALA A 282 -40.00 163.12 -15.02
N GLU A 283 -39.09 162.34 -14.43
CA GLU A 283 -38.09 162.86 -13.48
C GLU A 283 -36.83 163.50 -14.13
N ASN A 284 -36.52 163.18 -15.39
CA ASN A 284 -35.24 163.51 -16.03
C ASN A 284 -35.13 164.94 -16.60
N THR A 285 -35.99 165.88 -16.19
CA THR A 285 -36.03 167.26 -16.74
C THR A 285 -35.46 168.33 -15.82
N LEU A 286 -34.91 167.96 -14.63
CA LEU A 286 -34.77 168.90 -13.50
C LEU A 286 -33.51 168.77 -12.60
N LYS A 287 -32.48 167.99 -12.97
CA LYS A 287 -31.42 167.56 -12.00
C LYS A 287 -29.94 167.86 -12.33
N ASP A 288 -29.60 168.41 -13.49
CA ASP A 288 -28.18 168.55 -13.91
C ASP A 288 -27.31 169.38 -12.94
N GLU A 289 -27.86 170.46 -12.36
CA GLU A 289 -27.12 171.37 -11.46
C GLU A 289 -26.76 170.75 -10.09
N GLN A 290 -27.41 169.65 -9.66
CA GLN A 290 -27.18 169.08 -8.32
C GLN A 290 -26.01 168.08 -8.27
N ILE A 291 -25.60 167.54 -9.41
CA ILE A 291 -24.59 166.47 -9.48
C ILE A 291 -23.17 167.00 -9.23
N GLU A 292 -22.86 168.24 -9.66
CA GLU A 292 -21.53 168.83 -9.47
C GLU A 292 -21.18 169.05 -7.99
N LEU A 293 -22.15 169.51 -7.18
CA LEU A 293 -21.97 169.77 -5.76
C LEU A 293 -21.57 168.50 -5.00
N GLN A 294 -22.33 167.40 -5.19
CA GLN A 294 -22.03 166.11 -4.54
C GLN A 294 -20.65 165.55 -4.94
N LYS A 295 -20.25 165.73 -6.20
CA LYS A 295 -18.99 165.21 -6.74
C LYS A 295 -17.75 165.87 -6.13
N SER A 296 -17.86 167.12 -5.68
CA SER A 296 -16.77 167.86 -5.02
C SER A 296 -16.52 167.39 -3.57
N LEU A 297 -17.58 167.05 -2.83
CA LEU A 297 -17.51 166.76 -1.39
C LEU A 297 -16.90 165.37 -1.14
N ALA A 298 -17.34 164.36 -1.89
CA ALA A 298 -16.90 162.97 -1.74
C ALA A 298 -15.40 162.73 -2.00
N MET A 299 -14.70 163.64 -2.69
CA MET A 299 -13.28 163.50 -3.01
C MET A 299 -12.36 163.91 -1.84
N MET A 300 -12.86 164.69 -0.87
CA MET A 300 -12.03 165.29 0.18
C MET A 300 -11.85 164.40 1.42
N GLU A 301 -12.80 163.48 1.67
CA GLU A 301 -12.82 162.64 2.87
C GLU A 301 -11.85 161.44 2.81
N VAL A 302 -11.58 160.90 1.62
CA VAL A 302 -10.89 159.60 1.43
C VAL A 302 -9.35 159.70 1.51
N LEU A 303 -8.79 160.91 1.48
CA LEU A 303 -7.34 161.14 1.42
C LEU A 303 -6.50 160.64 2.63
N PRO A 304 -6.97 160.66 3.89
CA PRO A 304 -6.15 160.24 5.03
C PRO A 304 -5.95 158.72 5.16
N GLU A 305 -6.97 157.91 4.89
CA GLU A 305 -6.94 156.46 5.20
C GLU A 305 -5.96 155.68 4.30
N LEU A 306 -5.81 156.10 3.04
CA LEU A 306 -5.00 155.39 2.04
C LEU A 306 -3.51 155.27 2.43
N ILE A 307 -3.01 156.16 3.30
CA ILE A 307 -1.63 156.16 3.79
C ILE A 307 -1.46 155.23 5.00
N ALA A 308 -2.49 155.12 5.87
CA ALA A 308 -2.40 154.40 7.13
C ALA A 308 -2.27 152.87 6.96
N GLN A 309 -2.94 152.30 5.96
CA GLN A 309 -3.03 150.85 5.78
C GLN A 309 -1.74 150.19 5.27
N ALA A 310 -0.78 150.97 4.75
CA ALA A 310 0.35 150.47 3.97
C ALA A 310 1.53 149.88 4.78
N VAL A 311 1.57 150.04 6.11
CA VAL A 311 2.80 149.84 6.92
C VAL A 311 2.65 148.77 8.02
N LYS A 312 1.55 148.00 8.06
CA LYS A 312 1.28 147.04 9.15
C LYS A 312 1.86 145.60 9.11
N PRO A 313 2.68 145.14 8.14
CA PRO A 313 3.15 143.75 8.11
C PRO A 313 4.52 143.52 8.83
N LEU A 314 4.59 143.70 10.15
CA LEU A 314 5.84 143.47 10.92
C LEU A 314 5.72 142.79 12.30
N GLU A 315 4.53 142.35 12.74
CA GLU A 315 4.33 141.86 14.13
C GLU A 315 4.13 140.32 14.27
N ASN A 316 5.26 139.61 14.48
CA ASN A 316 5.45 138.42 15.35
C ASN A 316 5.12 136.98 14.87
N ILE A 317 5.92 136.00 15.36
CA ILE A 317 5.90 134.54 15.08
C ILE A 317 6.34 133.70 16.32
N GLU A 318 5.64 132.60 16.65
CA GLU A 318 6.10 131.35 17.33
C GLU A 318 5.08 130.21 16.99
N GLY A 319 5.11 128.94 17.45
CA GLY A 319 5.92 128.23 18.46
C GLY A 319 5.61 126.72 18.54
N ILE A 320 6.38 125.90 19.28
CA ILE A 320 6.32 124.39 19.19
C ILE A 320 6.42 123.64 20.55
N LYS A 321 5.67 122.52 20.74
CA LYS A 321 5.82 121.53 21.85
C LYS A 321 5.30 120.10 21.49
N ILE A 322 5.60 119.03 22.27
CA ILE A 322 5.70 117.60 21.78
C ILE A 322 5.37 116.45 22.81
N LEU A 323 5.24 115.18 22.32
CA LEU A 323 5.31 113.81 22.99
C LEU A 323 4.06 113.29 23.80
N GLN A 324 3.78 112.00 24.14
CA GLN A 324 4.19 110.56 23.82
C GLN A 324 3.32 109.59 24.73
N GLY A 325 3.09 108.25 24.60
CA GLY A 325 3.35 107.11 23.67
C GLY A 325 3.06 105.69 24.32
N TYR A 326 3.34 104.56 23.63
CA TYR A 326 3.29 103.10 24.06
C TYR A 326 1.91 102.37 24.27
N GLY A 327 1.74 101.03 24.09
CA GLY A 327 2.56 100.00 23.38
C GLY A 327 2.28 98.48 23.70
N GLN A 328 2.05 97.63 22.66
CA GLN A 328 2.16 96.13 22.57
C GLN A 328 1.20 95.22 23.43
N GLY A 329 0.85 93.95 23.13
CA GLY A 329 0.88 93.11 21.88
C GLY A 329 1.38 91.63 22.02
N ASN A 330 0.58 90.59 21.66
CA ASN A 330 0.95 89.14 21.61
C ASN A 330 0.05 88.24 20.70
N GLY A 331 0.62 87.26 19.96
CA GLY A 331 -0.06 85.97 19.61
C GLY A 331 -0.76 85.73 18.24
N GLN A 332 -0.01 85.16 17.28
CA GLN A 332 -0.41 84.15 16.26
C GLN A 332 -1.32 84.46 15.02
N SER A 333 -0.66 84.47 13.84
CA SER A 333 -1.12 84.08 12.49
C SER A 333 0.16 83.93 11.62
N GLY A 334 0.30 83.16 10.54
CA GLY A 334 -0.57 82.24 9.79
C GLY A 334 0.09 81.93 8.42
N SER A 335 -0.59 81.22 7.51
CA SER A 335 -0.14 80.91 6.12
C SER A 335 1.07 79.95 5.98
N GLY A 336 1.23 79.18 4.89
CA GLY A 336 0.31 78.89 3.78
C GLY A 336 1.01 78.62 2.44
N GLN A 337 0.20 78.56 1.37
CA GLN A 337 0.58 78.38 -0.05
C GLN A 337 1.09 76.99 -0.50
N THR A 338 0.68 76.60 -1.71
CA THR A 338 1.02 75.35 -2.42
C THR A 338 1.83 75.63 -3.70
N VAL A 339 2.15 74.55 -4.44
CA VAL A 339 2.63 74.50 -5.85
C VAL A 339 4.15 74.50 -6.07
N ALA A 340 4.69 73.31 -6.39
CA ALA A 340 5.50 73.07 -7.60
C ALA A 340 5.71 71.56 -7.85
N THR A 341 5.51 71.11 -9.09
CA THR A 341 5.74 69.72 -9.55
C THR A 341 7.23 69.38 -9.71
N GLY A 342 7.70 68.22 -9.24
CA GLY A 342 9.11 67.82 -9.38
C GLY A 342 9.42 66.36 -8.96
N SER A 343 8.89 65.38 -9.70
CA SER A 343 8.92 63.93 -9.40
C SER A 343 10.26 63.34 -8.93
N GLY A 344 10.20 62.45 -7.93
CA GLY A 344 11.29 61.56 -7.54
C GLY A 344 10.78 60.25 -6.91
N LEU A 345 10.69 59.17 -7.72
CA LEU A 345 10.29 57.82 -7.24
C LEU A 345 11.18 57.30 -6.10
N ALA A 346 12.46 57.68 -6.09
CA ALA A 346 13.39 57.34 -5.02
C ALA A 346 12.94 57.92 -3.66
N ASP A 347 12.37 59.13 -3.63
CA ASP A 347 11.97 59.80 -2.39
C ASP A 347 10.63 59.26 -1.86
N GLN A 348 9.76 58.79 -2.77
CA GLN A 348 8.57 58.01 -2.40
C GLN A 348 8.95 56.65 -1.79
N VAL A 349 10.01 56.01 -2.29
CA VAL A 349 10.53 54.75 -1.74
C VAL A 349 11.24 54.96 -0.38
N THR A 350 12.01 56.03 -0.19
CA THR A 350 12.61 56.34 1.13
C THR A 350 11.54 56.71 2.15
N GLN A 351 10.51 57.47 1.77
CA GLN A 351 9.41 57.85 2.67
C GLN A 351 8.50 56.65 3.01
N ALA A 352 8.30 55.73 2.07
CA ALA A 352 7.67 54.42 2.34
C ALA A 352 8.55 53.55 3.27
N ALA A 353 9.85 53.44 3.01
CA ALA A 353 10.77 52.67 3.85
C ALA A 353 10.91 53.25 5.27
N LEU A 354 10.86 54.58 5.41
CA LEU A 354 10.92 55.26 6.71
C LEU A 354 9.63 55.07 7.52
N SER A 355 8.46 55.14 6.88
CA SER A 355 7.18 54.84 7.53
C SER A 355 7.01 53.35 7.84
N TYR A 356 7.56 52.45 7.00
CA TYR A 356 7.70 51.03 7.31
C TYR A 356 8.59 50.80 8.54
N ARG A 357 9.78 51.42 8.59
CA ARG A 357 10.70 51.33 9.74
C ARG A 357 10.09 51.89 11.04
N ALA A 358 9.25 52.92 10.96
CA ALA A 358 8.51 53.44 12.11
C ALA A 358 7.46 52.45 12.66
N ASN A 359 6.87 51.63 11.79
CA ASN A 359 5.84 50.65 12.12
C ASN A 359 6.36 49.20 12.27
N ALA A 360 7.67 48.98 12.11
CA ALA A 360 8.29 47.64 12.12
C ALA A 360 7.87 46.74 13.29
N PRO A 361 7.73 47.21 14.56
CA PRO A 361 7.29 46.35 15.66
C PRO A 361 5.90 45.72 15.49
N VAL A 362 5.02 46.34 14.70
CA VAL A 362 3.68 45.83 14.39
C VAL A 362 3.73 44.81 13.24
N VAL A 363 4.57 45.05 12.24
CA VAL A 363 4.70 44.15 11.09
C VAL A 363 5.46 42.88 11.47
N ASP A 364 6.55 42.99 12.24
CA ASP A 364 7.28 41.83 12.76
C ASP A 364 6.39 40.99 13.72
N ALA A 365 5.46 41.62 14.45
CA ALA A 365 4.47 40.89 15.26
C ALA A 365 3.51 40.07 14.39
N MET A 366 2.93 40.65 13.34
CA MET A 366 2.07 39.92 12.40
C MET A 366 2.82 38.83 11.62
N LEU A 367 4.09 39.04 11.26
CA LEU A 367 4.90 38.02 10.58
C LEU A 367 5.20 36.79 11.47
N ARG A 368 5.28 36.98 12.79
CA ARG A 368 5.36 35.89 13.78
C ARG A 368 4.00 35.22 14.00
N GLU A 369 2.92 35.99 14.06
CA GLU A 369 1.55 35.45 14.21
C GLU A 369 1.11 34.60 13.00
N VAL A 370 1.52 34.99 11.78
CA VAL A 370 1.28 34.24 10.54
C VAL A 370 2.29 33.09 10.34
N GLY A 371 3.28 32.93 11.25
CA GLY A 371 4.20 31.78 11.26
C GLY A 371 5.22 31.74 10.12
N LEU A 372 5.50 32.88 9.48
CA LEU A 372 6.45 32.97 8.35
C LEU A 372 7.91 33.15 8.79
N VAL A 373 8.13 33.52 10.06
CA VAL A 373 9.47 33.71 10.66
C VAL A 373 9.46 33.20 12.11
N ASN A 374 10.62 32.79 12.63
CA ASN A 374 10.75 32.17 13.95
C ASN A 374 10.19 33.05 15.09
N GLY A 375 9.30 32.49 15.90
CA GLY A 375 8.41 33.24 16.81
C GLY A 375 9.10 34.04 17.92
N GLU A 376 10.31 33.67 18.33
CA GLU A 376 11.04 34.33 19.43
C GLU A 376 11.94 35.49 18.99
N SER A 377 12.37 35.54 17.72
CA SER A 377 13.39 36.49 17.24
C SER A 377 13.24 36.97 15.80
N GLY A 378 12.35 36.38 15.00
CA GLY A 378 12.23 36.63 13.57
C GLY A 378 11.83 38.06 13.20
N THR A 379 12.40 38.58 12.12
CA THR A 379 12.07 39.88 11.50
C THR A 379 12.04 39.75 9.99
N LEU A 380 11.57 40.78 9.27
CA LEU A 380 11.57 40.78 7.79
C LEU A 380 12.94 40.49 7.15
N ASP A 381 14.05 40.87 7.81
CA ASP A 381 15.41 40.64 7.29
C ASP A 381 15.77 39.14 7.15
N ASP A 382 15.17 38.26 7.94
CA ASP A 382 15.42 36.80 7.86
C ASP A 382 14.75 36.17 6.62
N LEU A 383 13.62 36.74 6.17
CA LEU A 383 12.97 36.43 4.90
C LEU A 383 13.76 37.00 3.71
N LEU A 384 14.25 38.26 3.82
CA LEU A 384 15.04 38.91 2.79
C LEU A 384 16.44 38.29 2.61
N THR A 385 17.01 37.72 3.67
CA THR A 385 18.30 37.00 3.63
C THR A 385 18.18 35.48 3.46
N GLY A 386 16.95 34.97 3.30
CA GLY A 386 16.68 33.60 2.84
C GLY A 386 16.91 32.49 3.86
N LYS A 387 16.61 32.72 5.15
CA LYS A 387 16.87 31.77 6.25
C LYS A 387 15.61 31.21 6.93
N SER A 388 14.46 31.24 6.25
CA SER A 388 13.23 30.63 6.78
C SER A 388 13.23 29.10 6.64
N GLU A 389 13.01 28.40 7.76
CA GLU A 389 13.11 26.93 7.86
C GLU A 389 12.13 26.16 6.94
N ILE A 390 11.08 26.83 6.45
CA ILE A 390 10.06 26.31 5.55
C ILE A 390 10.65 25.74 4.24
N LEU A 391 11.85 26.17 3.82
CA LEU A 391 12.51 25.72 2.59
C LEU A 391 13.59 24.64 2.78
N THR A 392 13.98 24.31 4.02
CA THR A 392 15.11 23.39 4.30
C THR A 392 14.88 22.55 5.57
N GLY A 393 14.00 21.54 5.52
CA GLY A 393 13.55 20.82 6.72
C GLY A 393 13.33 19.30 6.62
N THR A 394 13.83 18.61 5.59
CA THR A 394 13.70 17.14 5.48
C THR A 394 14.91 16.38 6.04
N ALA A 395 14.63 15.42 6.94
CA ALA A 395 15.48 14.34 7.47
C ALA A 395 16.28 14.55 8.79
N ALA A 396 16.21 13.51 9.64
CA ALA A 396 16.92 13.26 10.92
C ALA A 396 16.66 14.27 12.08
N ASN A 397 16.49 13.87 13.35
CA ASN A 397 17.00 12.67 14.03
C ASN A 397 16.13 12.29 15.27
N ALA A 398 16.21 11.04 15.77
CA ALA A 398 15.65 10.60 17.07
C ALA A 398 16.77 10.47 18.13
N PRO A 399 16.54 10.12 19.44
CA PRO A 399 16.44 8.67 19.82
C PRO A 399 15.86 8.25 21.24
N VAL A 400 15.39 6.98 21.37
CA VAL A 400 15.23 6.07 22.59
C VAL A 400 14.45 6.53 23.88
N ILE A 401 14.05 5.70 24.91
CA ILE A 401 14.25 4.25 25.28
C ILE A 401 13.02 3.61 26.05
N LYS A 402 12.68 2.31 25.77
CA LYS A 402 12.22 1.14 26.63
C LYS A 402 11.08 1.27 27.71
N ALA A 403 10.37 0.23 28.23
CA ALA A 403 10.03 -1.22 27.95
C ALA A 403 9.04 -1.75 29.07
N PRO A 404 8.81 -3.06 29.44
CA PRO A 404 9.17 -4.40 28.86
C PRO A 404 8.17 -5.62 29.01
N THR A 405 7.91 -6.41 27.93
CA THR A 405 7.79 -7.93 27.90
C THR A 405 6.76 -8.71 28.79
N PRO A 406 6.70 -10.07 28.84
CA PRO A 406 6.80 -11.21 27.88
C PRO A 406 5.47 -12.08 27.90
N PRO A 407 5.33 -13.38 27.46
CA PRO A 407 6.28 -14.37 26.86
C PRO A 407 5.79 -15.09 25.56
N LYS A 408 6.59 -16.08 25.08
CA LYS A 408 6.34 -16.99 23.94
C LYS A 408 5.66 -18.33 24.39
N PRO A 409 5.31 -19.26 23.48
CA PRO A 409 6.30 -20.25 22.96
C PRO A 409 6.16 -20.67 21.47
N ASP A 410 7.29 -21.09 20.88
CA ASP A 410 7.55 -22.17 19.89
C ASP A 410 6.73 -22.27 18.56
N ALA A 411 7.15 -22.98 17.49
CA ALA A 411 8.21 -23.99 17.30
C ALA A 411 8.94 -23.79 15.92
N LEU A 412 10.21 -24.19 15.74
CA LEU A 412 10.71 -25.46 15.14
C LEU A 412 10.20 -25.77 13.70
N ALA A 413 11.02 -26.26 12.76
CA ALA A 413 12.49 -26.36 12.65
C ALA A 413 12.90 -26.79 11.22
N GLU A 414 14.13 -26.44 10.79
CA GLU A 414 15.11 -27.32 10.11
C GLU A 414 16.50 -26.65 10.13
#